data_AF-A0A447JQ52-F1
#
_entry.id   AF-A0A447JQ52-F1
#
_cell.length_a   1.000
_cell.length_b   1.000
_cell.length_c   1.000
_cell.angle_alpha   90.00
_cell.angle_beta   90.00
_cell.angle_gamma   90.00
#
_symmetry.space_group_name_H-M   'P 1'
#
loop_
_entity.id
_entity.type
_entity.pdbx_description
1 polymer ?
#
loop_
_entity_poly.entity_id
_entity_poly.type
_entity_poly.pdbx_seq_one_letter_code
_entity_poly.pdbx_strand_id
1 'polypeptide(L)'
;MTWSGRIIADYTSALILYTRSQLVYSISAAVSTLVFCYFIVKTPSGTLRWNKSDYLLFPLIFFTYWISNPNLGQTTFWIVGAANYLWTNLFVVAWLFFFYTITIKNSKAISPWVALLSFMAGCSNESVSPFVSLISVLAIAYELWQNKSVSRNKIVYSLCAIAGSCVLILSPGNFIRASGKEFWYGRPIFERIFIHLTERVHNHLALIWIAYVVLLLLVLLVIFNKQIRAKIDKTSLICAALVVCIGIGTSLIMFASPSYPDRVMNGTFMFFLLAISFIAYALLKSGVKAGVVGVTAVTVLCGIVFLWSYSLMLNGYKKTAGQEIVRQKIITKEIAAGKQKFIIPDYYFVKLQNSGGHFGLFHDPAVYGEYYHVQAIFKKKVNLIIL
;
A
#
# COMPACT_ATOMS: atom_id res chain seq x y z
N MET A 1 -2.61 -19.34 -22.51
CA MET A 1 -1.66 -18.37 -21.90
C MET A 1 -2.06 -18.17 -20.44
N THR A 2 -1.11 -18.15 -19.50
CA THR A 2 -1.36 -18.17 -18.03
C THR A 2 -0.85 -16.92 -17.29
N TRP A 3 -0.46 -15.87 -18.02
CA TRP A 3 0.14 -14.68 -17.41
C TRP A 3 -0.86 -13.90 -16.54
N SER A 4 -0.36 -13.29 -15.46
CA SER A 4 -1.17 -12.80 -14.33
C SER A 4 -1.81 -11.41 -14.51
N GLY A 5 -1.42 -10.65 -15.54
CA GLY A 5 -1.78 -9.23 -15.65
C GLY A 5 -0.90 -8.28 -14.83
N ARG A 6 -0.23 -8.77 -13.79
CA ARG A 6 0.50 -7.97 -12.80
C ARG A 6 1.92 -7.66 -13.26
N ILE A 7 2.04 -7.02 -14.43
CA ILE A 7 3.33 -6.69 -15.06
C ILE A 7 4.26 -6.01 -14.05
N ILE A 8 3.78 -4.98 -13.35
CA ILE A 8 4.63 -4.24 -12.41
C ILE A 8 5.13 -5.14 -11.27
N ALA A 9 4.24 -5.92 -10.65
CA ALA A 9 4.60 -6.77 -9.52
C ALA A 9 5.52 -7.91 -9.95
N ASP A 10 5.21 -8.59 -11.05
CA ASP A 10 5.93 -9.77 -11.52
C ASP A 10 7.35 -9.39 -11.96
N TYR A 11 7.51 -8.34 -12.76
CA TYR A 11 8.84 -7.91 -13.20
C TYR A 11 9.65 -7.31 -12.04
N THR A 12 9.05 -6.49 -11.18
CA THR A 12 9.78 -5.91 -10.03
C THR A 12 10.27 -6.99 -9.07
N SER A 13 9.41 -7.94 -8.70
CA SER A 13 9.81 -9.03 -7.83
C SER A 13 10.86 -9.94 -8.46
N ALA A 14 10.71 -10.30 -9.74
CA ALA A 14 11.66 -11.13 -10.46
C ALA A 14 13.04 -10.46 -10.58
N LEU A 15 13.10 -9.17 -10.94
CA LEU A 15 14.36 -8.42 -11.06
C LEU A 15 15.09 -8.31 -9.72
N ILE A 16 14.35 -8.02 -8.64
CA ILE A 16 14.92 -7.99 -7.30
C ILE A 16 15.45 -9.38 -6.96
N LEU A 17 14.60 -10.43 -7.01
CA LEU A 17 14.97 -11.81 -6.66
C LEU A 17 16.15 -12.37 -7.47
N TYR A 18 16.28 -11.95 -8.73
CA TYR A 18 17.41 -12.34 -9.59
C TYR A 18 18.77 -11.97 -8.98
N THR A 19 18.84 -10.87 -8.23
CA THR A 19 20.10 -10.42 -7.59
C THR A 19 20.57 -11.34 -6.46
N ARG A 20 19.67 -12.16 -5.88
CA ARG A 20 19.95 -13.05 -4.74
C ARG A 20 20.64 -12.37 -3.56
N SER A 21 20.50 -11.05 -3.42
CA SER A 21 21.24 -10.24 -2.45
C SER A 21 20.30 -9.59 -1.45
N GLN A 22 20.45 -9.98 -0.17
CA GLN A 22 19.67 -9.41 0.93
C GLN A 22 19.88 -7.90 1.07
N LEU A 23 21.06 -7.39 0.72
CA LEU A 23 21.36 -5.97 0.73
C LEU A 23 20.50 -5.23 -0.30
N VAL A 24 20.43 -5.75 -1.53
CA VAL A 24 19.59 -5.17 -2.59
C VAL A 24 18.12 -5.19 -2.17
N TYR A 25 17.66 -6.29 -1.56
CA TYR A 25 16.27 -6.41 -1.11
C TYR A 25 15.95 -5.32 -0.07
N SER A 26 16.81 -5.18 0.94
CA SER A 26 16.62 -4.25 2.04
C SER A 26 16.68 -2.79 1.58
N ILE A 27 17.66 -2.45 0.72
CA ILE A 27 17.79 -1.10 0.16
C ILE A 27 16.59 -0.78 -0.74
N SER A 28 16.18 -1.71 -1.61
CA SER A 28 15.06 -1.49 -2.53
C SER A 28 13.75 -1.23 -1.78
N ALA A 29 13.46 -1.98 -0.71
CA ALA A 29 12.30 -1.76 0.15
C ALA A 29 12.39 -0.41 0.87
N ALA A 30 13.55 -0.10 1.48
CA ALA A 30 13.73 1.16 2.20
C ALA A 30 13.57 2.38 1.27
N VAL A 31 14.26 2.39 0.12
CA VAL A 31 14.20 3.48 -0.85
C VAL A 31 12.78 3.62 -1.39
N SER A 32 12.13 2.53 -1.81
CA SER A 32 10.75 2.61 -2.33
C SER A 32 9.75 3.12 -1.29
N THR A 33 9.87 2.72 -0.01
CA THR A 33 9.06 3.30 1.08
C THR A 33 9.30 4.79 1.26
N LEU A 34 10.56 5.24 1.24
CA LEU A 34 10.89 6.67 1.40
C LEU A 34 10.37 7.49 0.22
N VAL A 35 10.55 7.00 -1.01
CA VAL A 35 10.05 7.67 -2.22
C VAL A 35 8.51 7.67 -2.26
N PHE A 36 7.86 6.59 -1.79
CA PHE A 36 6.40 6.52 -1.65
C PHE A 36 5.89 7.60 -0.69
N CYS A 37 6.47 7.70 0.51
CA CYS A 37 6.13 8.74 1.48
C CYS A 37 6.42 10.13 0.93
N TYR A 38 7.53 10.29 0.21
CA TYR A 38 7.92 11.54 -0.42
C TYR A 38 6.86 12.04 -1.42
N PHE A 39 6.38 11.20 -2.34
CA PHE A 39 5.34 11.61 -3.29
C PHE A 39 4.02 11.97 -2.59
N ILE A 40 3.64 11.26 -1.52
CA ILE A 40 2.47 11.61 -0.71
C ILE A 40 2.63 13.00 -0.10
N VAL A 41 3.79 13.31 0.46
CA VAL A 41 4.11 14.63 1.07
C VAL A 41 4.10 15.74 0.03
N LYS A 42 4.60 15.47 -1.18
CA LYS A 42 4.71 16.48 -2.24
C LYS A 42 3.41 16.77 -2.96
N THR A 43 2.48 15.81 -3.00
CA THR A 43 1.21 15.92 -3.74
C THR A 43 0.45 17.22 -3.45
N PRO A 44 0.20 17.61 -2.19
CA PRO A 44 -0.51 18.86 -1.89
C PRO A 44 0.18 20.14 -2.38
N SER A 45 1.52 20.15 -2.43
CA SER A 45 2.28 21.33 -2.84
C SER A 45 2.44 21.47 -4.36
N GLY A 46 2.29 20.37 -5.12
CA GLY A 46 2.46 20.36 -6.58
C GLY A 46 3.89 20.71 -7.05
N THR A 47 4.88 20.55 -6.18
CA THR A 47 6.29 20.81 -6.48
C THR A 47 7.17 19.74 -5.86
N LEU A 48 8.25 19.37 -6.55
CA LEU A 48 9.28 18.48 -6.02
C LEU A 48 10.29 19.22 -5.14
N ARG A 49 10.28 20.57 -5.12
CA ARG A 49 11.19 21.34 -4.26
C ARG A 49 10.82 21.17 -2.80
N TRP A 50 11.82 21.14 -1.92
CA TRP A 50 11.61 21.04 -0.47
C TRP A 50 11.14 22.37 0.11
N ASN A 51 10.00 22.33 0.79
CA ASN A 51 9.35 23.47 1.43
C ASN A 51 9.39 23.33 2.96
N LYS A 52 9.16 24.44 3.66
CA LYS A 52 9.16 24.46 5.14
C LYS A 52 8.16 23.49 5.76
N SER A 53 6.99 23.30 5.16
CA SER A 53 5.97 22.34 5.60
C SER A 53 6.48 20.90 5.59
N ASP A 54 7.38 20.56 4.67
CA ASP A 54 7.73 19.19 4.36
C ASP A 54 8.59 18.56 5.46
N TYR A 55 9.32 19.39 6.22
CA TYR A 55 10.06 18.95 7.41
C TYR A 55 9.16 18.34 8.48
N LEU A 56 7.89 18.73 8.53
CA LEU A 56 6.92 18.18 9.47
C LEU A 56 5.97 17.17 8.83
N LEU A 57 5.61 17.36 7.56
CA LEU A 57 4.77 16.41 6.83
C LEU A 57 5.46 15.07 6.59
N PHE A 58 6.74 15.08 6.22
CA PHE A 58 7.46 13.84 5.95
C PHE A 58 7.50 12.89 7.15
N PRO A 59 7.94 13.32 8.36
CA PRO A 59 7.89 12.45 9.53
C PRO A 59 6.45 12.06 9.88
N LEU A 60 5.46 12.95 9.77
CA LEU A 60 4.05 12.60 10.02
C LEU A 60 3.59 11.44 9.12
N ILE A 61 3.82 11.55 7.82
CA ILE A 61 3.42 10.53 6.84
C ILE A 61 4.22 9.24 7.04
N PHE A 62 5.52 9.32 7.26
CA PHE A 62 6.36 8.15 7.47
C PHE A 62 5.98 7.38 8.75
N PHE A 63 5.82 8.08 9.88
CA PHE A 63 5.41 7.46 11.14
C PHE A 63 4.02 6.85 11.02
N THR A 64 3.06 7.57 10.41
CA THR A 64 1.72 7.04 10.18
C THR A 64 1.74 5.82 9.27
N TYR A 65 2.52 5.86 8.18
CA TYR A 65 2.74 4.73 7.29
C TYR A 65 3.20 3.50 8.06
N TRP A 66 4.20 3.63 8.94
CA TRP A 66 4.72 2.50 9.71
C TRP A 66 3.69 1.95 10.70
N ILE A 67 3.12 2.80 11.56
CA ILE A 67 2.31 2.35 12.70
C ILE A 67 0.92 1.89 12.30
N SER A 68 0.40 2.37 11.15
CA SER A 68 -0.95 2.09 10.66
C SER A 68 -0.98 1.20 9.41
N ASN A 69 0.17 0.68 8.95
CA ASN A 69 0.19 -0.25 7.83
C ASN A 69 -0.63 -1.51 8.20
N PRO A 70 -1.61 -1.91 7.37
CA PRO A 70 -2.47 -3.06 7.69
C PRO A 70 -1.70 -4.38 7.77
N ASN A 71 -0.58 -4.51 7.04
CA ASN A 71 0.27 -5.69 7.09
C ASN A 71 1.69 -5.36 6.61
N LEU A 72 2.47 -4.66 7.45
CA LEU A 72 3.82 -4.20 7.10
C LEU A 72 4.74 -5.38 6.69
N GLY A 73 4.62 -6.52 7.37
CA GLY A 73 5.43 -7.70 7.08
C GLY A 73 5.22 -8.21 5.65
N GLN A 74 3.98 -8.31 5.18
CA GLN A 74 3.68 -8.79 3.83
C GLN A 74 3.69 -7.70 2.77
N THR A 75 3.41 -6.44 3.11
CA THR A 75 3.30 -5.37 2.11
C THR A 75 4.61 -4.64 1.84
N THR A 76 5.61 -4.79 2.71
CA THR A 76 6.87 -4.02 2.66
C THR A 76 8.10 -4.92 2.78
N PHE A 77 8.13 -5.84 3.76
CA PHE A 77 9.33 -6.66 4.00
C PHE A 77 9.39 -7.93 3.16
N TRP A 78 8.24 -8.52 2.82
CA TRP A 78 8.17 -9.64 1.89
C TRP A 78 8.26 -9.17 0.44
N ILE A 79 9.30 -9.57 -0.29
CA ILE A 79 9.64 -9.05 -1.64
C ILE A 79 8.48 -9.10 -2.63
N VAL A 80 7.82 -10.26 -2.78
CA VAL A 80 6.71 -10.42 -3.73
C VAL A 80 5.50 -9.58 -3.32
N GLY A 81 5.23 -9.49 -2.02
CA GLY A 81 4.17 -8.63 -1.52
C GLY A 81 4.51 -7.15 -1.64
N ALA A 82 5.76 -6.75 -1.40
CA ALA A 82 6.25 -5.40 -1.63
C ALA A 82 6.12 -5.00 -3.10
N ALA A 83 6.48 -5.87 -4.03
CA ALA A 83 6.29 -5.64 -5.45
C ALA A 83 4.80 -5.44 -5.81
N ASN A 84 3.90 -6.17 -5.16
CA ASN A 84 2.46 -6.12 -5.45
C ASN A 84 1.70 -4.99 -4.74
N TYR A 85 2.23 -4.44 -3.64
CA TYR A 85 1.54 -3.40 -2.86
C TYR A 85 2.37 -2.13 -2.68
N LEU A 86 3.64 -2.20 -2.30
CA LEU A 86 4.47 -1.00 -2.12
C LEU A 86 4.87 -0.38 -3.46
N TRP A 87 5.45 -1.16 -4.37
CA TRP A 87 5.92 -0.66 -5.68
C TRP A 87 4.77 -0.20 -6.57
N THR A 88 3.70 -0.98 -6.63
CA THR A 88 2.49 -0.60 -7.38
C THR A 88 1.87 0.68 -6.82
N ASN A 89 1.71 0.79 -5.49
CA ASN A 89 1.22 2.03 -4.86
C ASN A 89 2.19 3.20 -5.04
N LEU A 90 3.51 2.96 -5.06
CA LEU A 90 4.52 3.98 -5.39
C LEU A 90 4.27 4.59 -6.77
N PHE A 91 4.03 3.78 -7.80
CA PHE A 91 3.70 4.29 -9.12
C PHE A 91 2.36 5.03 -9.14
N VAL A 92 1.37 4.59 -8.35
CA VAL A 92 0.09 5.30 -8.21
C VAL A 92 0.27 6.68 -7.55
N VAL A 93 1.02 6.80 -6.45
CA VAL A 93 1.23 8.12 -5.80
C VAL A 93 2.11 9.04 -6.64
N ALA A 94 3.10 8.49 -7.35
CA ALA A 94 3.90 9.26 -8.29
C ALA A 94 3.02 9.78 -9.45
N TRP A 95 2.16 8.91 -9.99
CA TRP A 95 1.19 9.29 -11.01
C TRP A 95 0.23 10.38 -10.51
N LEU A 96 -0.36 10.19 -9.32
CA LEU A 96 -1.25 11.18 -8.70
C LEU A 96 -0.54 12.53 -8.52
N PHE A 97 0.71 12.54 -8.06
CA PHE A 97 1.50 13.76 -7.94
C PHE A 97 1.64 14.50 -9.29
N PHE A 98 2.08 13.80 -10.35
CA PHE A 98 2.29 14.44 -11.66
C PHE A 98 0.96 14.85 -12.31
N PHE A 99 -0.06 14.00 -12.23
CA PHE A 99 -1.38 14.25 -12.80
C PHE A 99 -2.07 15.43 -12.10
N TYR A 100 -1.99 15.48 -10.77
CA TYR A 100 -2.44 16.64 -9.98
C TYR A 100 -1.66 17.91 -10.36
N THR A 101 -0.33 17.83 -10.42
CA THR A 101 0.53 18.98 -10.76
C THR A 101 0.23 19.55 -12.14
N ILE A 102 0.01 18.69 -13.14
CA ILE A 102 -0.36 19.10 -14.49
C ILE A 102 -1.72 19.80 -14.50
N THR A 103 -2.66 19.29 -13.69
CA THR A 103 -4.00 19.86 -13.56
C THR A 103 -3.96 21.25 -12.92
N ILE A 104 -3.27 21.42 -11.80
CA ILE A 104 -3.20 22.73 -11.12
C ILE A 104 -2.37 23.77 -11.89
N LYS A 105 -1.32 23.35 -12.60
CA LYS A 105 -0.47 24.26 -13.41
C LYS A 105 -1.04 24.49 -14.81
N ASN A 106 -2.16 23.85 -15.14
CA ASN A 106 -2.77 23.86 -16.47
C ASN A 106 -1.74 23.59 -17.60
N SER A 107 -0.80 22.68 -17.36
CA SER A 107 0.21 22.34 -18.36
C SER A 107 -0.44 21.52 -19.46
N LYS A 108 -0.15 21.87 -20.72
CA LYS A 108 -0.72 21.22 -21.91
C LYS A 108 0.26 20.25 -22.58
N ALA A 109 1.53 20.25 -22.17
CA ALA A 109 2.55 19.38 -22.74
C ALA A 109 2.26 17.91 -22.43
N ILE A 110 2.50 17.05 -23.43
CA ILE A 110 2.45 15.60 -23.29
C ILE A 110 3.86 15.14 -22.93
N SER A 111 4.00 14.50 -21.78
CA SER A 111 5.24 13.87 -21.35
C SER A 111 5.13 12.36 -21.54
N PRO A 112 6.01 11.74 -22.36
CA PRO A 112 6.04 10.29 -22.52
C PRO A 112 6.22 9.56 -21.18
N TRP A 113 6.99 10.14 -20.25
CA TRP A 113 7.20 9.57 -18.91
C TRP A 113 5.92 9.56 -18.07
N VAL A 114 5.10 10.60 -18.14
CA VAL A 114 3.80 10.63 -17.43
C VAL A 114 2.80 9.68 -18.08
N ALA A 115 2.85 9.49 -19.40
CA ALA A 115 2.05 8.49 -20.10
C ALA A 115 2.43 7.06 -19.67
N LEU A 116 3.72 6.75 -19.64
CA LEU A 116 4.23 5.46 -19.13
C LEU A 116 3.82 5.26 -17.67
N LEU A 117 4.01 6.27 -16.82
CA LEU A 117 3.64 6.20 -15.41
C LEU A 117 2.13 6.01 -15.21
N SER A 118 1.30 6.61 -16.08
CA SER A 118 -0.15 6.39 -16.08
C SER A 118 -0.49 4.93 -16.38
N PHE A 119 0.18 4.34 -17.38
CA PHE A 119 0.04 2.90 -17.67
C PHE A 119 0.47 2.03 -16.47
N MET A 120 1.61 2.33 -15.86
CA MET A 120 2.10 1.60 -14.68
C MET A 120 1.15 1.71 -13.48
N ALA A 121 0.55 2.89 -13.24
CA ALA A 121 -0.45 3.09 -12.21
C ALA A 121 -1.75 2.30 -12.50
N GLY A 122 -2.16 2.22 -13.77
CA GLY A 122 -3.24 1.34 -14.22
C GLY A 122 -2.94 -0.14 -13.94
N CYS A 123 -1.69 -0.56 -14.13
CA CYS A 123 -1.20 -1.92 -13.83
C CYS A 123 -0.90 -2.16 -12.32
N SER A 124 -1.50 -1.41 -11.40
CA SER A 124 -1.21 -1.50 -9.97
C SER A 124 -1.71 -2.79 -9.32
N ASN A 125 -2.94 -2.81 -8.81
CA ASN A 125 -3.58 -4.01 -8.27
C ASN A 125 -5.09 -3.96 -8.53
N GLU A 126 -5.77 -5.11 -8.42
CA GLU A 126 -7.17 -5.25 -8.84
C GLU A 126 -8.16 -4.38 -8.03
N SER A 127 -7.75 -3.91 -6.84
CA SER A 127 -8.57 -3.03 -5.98
C SER A 127 -8.33 -1.53 -6.22
N VAL A 128 -7.13 -1.13 -6.67
CA VAL A 128 -6.72 0.27 -6.86
C VAL A 128 -6.80 0.70 -8.33
N SER A 129 -6.45 -0.19 -9.25
CA SER A 129 -6.42 0.04 -10.69
C SER A 129 -7.73 0.64 -11.25
N PRO A 130 -8.93 0.13 -10.90
CA PRO A 130 -10.19 0.74 -11.32
C PRO A 130 -10.33 2.21 -10.88
N PHE A 131 -9.81 2.56 -9.70
CA PHE A 131 -9.89 3.92 -9.17
C PHE A 131 -8.87 4.86 -9.78
N VAL A 132 -7.73 4.36 -10.25
CA VAL A 132 -6.79 5.14 -11.08
C VAL A 132 -7.48 5.59 -12.37
N SER A 133 -8.15 4.66 -13.07
CA SER A 133 -8.95 4.98 -14.25
C SER A 133 -10.14 5.90 -13.94
N LEU A 134 -10.83 5.68 -12.82
CA LEU A 134 -11.93 6.53 -12.41
C LEU A 134 -11.47 7.98 -12.14
N ILE A 135 -10.38 8.17 -11.39
CA ILE A 135 -9.82 9.51 -11.11
C ILE A 135 -9.44 10.22 -12.41
N SER A 136 -8.81 9.49 -13.35
CA SER A 136 -8.36 10.09 -14.61
C SER A 136 -9.54 10.56 -15.47
N VAL A 137 -10.63 9.77 -15.53
CA VAL A 137 -11.87 10.12 -16.23
C VAL A 137 -12.62 11.24 -15.51
N LEU A 138 -12.72 11.21 -14.18
CA LEU A 138 -13.36 12.27 -13.39
C LEU A 138 -12.66 13.62 -13.58
N ALA A 139 -11.33 13.63 -13.70
CA ALA A 139 -10.58 14.85 -13.98
C ALA A 139 -10.89 15.43 -15.37
N ILE A 140 -11.04 14.57 -16.39
CA ILE A 140 -11.49 14.98 -17.73
C ILE A 140 -12.91 15.54 -17.65
N ALA A 141 -13.83 14.83 -16.99
CA ALA A 141 -15.22 15.26 -16.85
C ALA A 141 -15.34 16.61 -16.12
N TYR A 142 -14.57 16.79 -15.05
CA TYR A 142 -14.50 18.04 -14.29
C TYR A 142 -14.00 19.20 -15.16
N GLU A 143 -12.96 18.99 -15.96
CA GLU A 143 -12.43 20.04 -16.82
C GLU A 143 -13.35 20.34 -18.02
N LEU A 144 -14.00 19.34 -18.61
CA LEU A 144 -15.06 19.56 -19.60
C LEU A 144 -16.20 20.38 -19.01
N TRP A 145 -16.60 20.10 -17.76
CA TRP A 145 -17.68 20.82 -17.11
C TRP A 145 -17.33 22.29 -16.88
N GLN A 146 -16.14 22.56 -16.35
CA GLN A 146 -15.66 23.91 -16.00
C GLN A 146 -15.22 24.73 -17.23
N ASN A 147 -14.42 24.15 -18.11
CA ASN A 147 -13.72 24.87 -19.18
C ASN A 147 -14.28 24.59 -20.59
N LYS A 148 -15.30 23.71 -20.70
CA LYS A 148 -15.89 23.25 -21.98
C LYS A 148 -14.90 22.65 -22.98
N SER A 149 -13.68 22.36 -22.53
CA SER A 149 -12.58 21.82 -23.33
C SER A 149 -11.62 21.07 -22.42
N VAL A 150 -10.90 20.09 -22.96
CA VAL A 150 -9.90 19.30 -22.21
C VAL A 150 -8.58 19.29 -22.96
N SER A 151 -7.49 19.40 -22.19
CA SER A 151 -6.15 19.30 -22.74
C SER A 151 -5.84 17.87 -23.23
N ARG A 152 -5.26 17.77 -24.43
CA ARG A 152 -4.94 16.47 -25.07
C ARG A 152 -4.11 15.56 -24.15
N ASN A 153 -3.21 16.13 -23.34
CA ASN A 153 -2.39 15.34 -22.42
C ASN A 153 -3.20 14.54 -21.40
N LYS A 154 -4.27 15.08 -20.82
CA LYS A 154 -5.13 14.35 -19.87
C LYS A 154 -5.86 13.21 -20.55
N ILE A 155 -6.28 13.39 -21.81
CA ILE A 155 -6.86 12.30 -22.62
C ILE A 155 -5.83 11.19 -22.81
N VAL A 156 -4.61 11.52 -23.24
CA VAL A 156 -3.53 10.53 -23.42
C VAL A 156 -3.24 9.78 -22.12
N TYR A 157 -3.05 10.50 -21.00
CA TYR A 157 -2.76 9.89 -19.71
C TYR A 157 -3.90 9.00 -19.21
N SER A 158 -5.16 9.42 -19.39
CA SER A 158 -6.33 8.59 -19.08
C SER A 158 -6.40 7.33 -19.95
N LEU A 159 -6.13 7.42 -21.25
CA LEU A 159 -6.08 6.27 -22.14
C LEU A 159 -4.98 5.29 -21.72
N CYS A 160 -3.79 5.79 -21.36
CA CYS A 160 -2.70 4.96 -20.84
C CYS A 160 -3.08 4.27 -19.52
N ALA A 161 -3.71 5.00 -18.58
CA ALA A 161 -4.18 4.43 -17.32
C ALA A 161 -5.24 3.34 -17.55
N ILE A 162 -6.23 3.60 -18.40
CA ILE A 162 -7.26 2.61 -18.76
C ILE A 162 -6.63 1.40 -19.44
N ALA A 163 -5.68 1.59 -20.37
CA ALA A 163 -4.97 0.50 -21.01
C ALA A 163 -4.23 -0.39 -19.99
N GLY A 164 -3.54 0.23 -19.02
CA GLY A 164 -2.89 -0.52 -17.92
C GLY A 164 -3.88 -1.30 -17.07
N SER A 165 -5.01 -0.68 -16.72
CA SER A 165 -6.08 -1.35 -15.98
C SER A 165 -6.69 -2.53 -16.75
N CYS A 166 -6.92 -2.37 -18.06
CA CYS A 166 -7.39 -3.46 -18.93
C CYS A 166 -6.39 -4.60 -19.00
N VAL A 167 -5.09 -4.31 -19.16
CA VAL A 167 -4.01 -5.31 -19.15
C VAL A 167 -4.01 -6.11 -17.85
N LEU A 168 -4.18 -5.44 -16.70
CA LEU A 168 -4.24 -6.10 -15.41
C LEU A 168 -5.51 -6.96 -15.26
N ILE A 169 -6.69 -6.37 -15.49
CA ILE A 169 -7.99 -6.97 -15.18
C ILE A 169 -8.38 -8.06 -16.18
N LEU A 170 -8.15 -7.84 -17.47
CA LEU A 170 -8.52 -8.75 -18.56
C LEU A 170 -7.44 -9.80 -18.85
N SER A 171 -6.45 -9.94 -17.97
CA SER A 171 -5.42 -10.96 -18.14
C SER A 171 -6.00 -12.37 -18.00
N PRO A 172 -5.57 -13.33 -18.84
CA PRO A 172 -5.99 -14.74 -18.77
C PRO A 172 -5.81 -15.37 -17.38
N GLY A 173 -4.74 -15.00 -16.68
CA GLY A 173 -4.48 -15.49 -15.32
C GLY A 173 -5.56 -15.09 -14.32
N ASN A 174 -6.25 -13.96 -14.49
CA ASN A 174 -7.41 -13.61 -13.66
C ASN A 174 -8.58 -14.57 -13.89
N PHE A 175 -8.89 -14.87 -15.15
CA PHE A 175 -9.97 -15.78 -15.49
C PHE A 175 -9.68 -17.21 -15.03
N ILE A 176 -8.44 -17.68 -15.16
CA ILE A 176 -8.02 -18.99 -14.66
C ILE A 176 -8.12 -19.04 -13.12
N ARG A 177 -7.69 -18.00 -12.40
CA ARG A 177 -7.84 -17.92 -10.94
C ARG A 177 -9.29 -17.79 -10.47
N ALA A 178 -10.16 -17.30 -11.34
CA ALA A 178 -11.59 -17.27 -11.11
C ALA A 178 -12.26 -18.62 -11.40
N SER A 179 -11.75 -19.37 -12.39
CA SER A 179 -12.21 -20.74 -12.66
C SER A 179 -11.97 -21.63 -11.44
N GLY A 180 -13.01 -22.32 -10.98
CA GLY A 180 -12.98 -23.12 -9.76
C GLY A 180 -13.35 -22.36 -8.47
N LYS A 181 -13.79 -21.09 -8.56
CA LYS A 181 -14.33 -20.33 -7.41
C LYS A 181 -15.84 -20.09 -7.51
N GLU A 182 -16.57 -21.12 -7.96
CA GLU A 182 -18.04 -21.14 -8.08
C GLU A 182 -18.74 -20.75 -6.77
N PHE A 183 -18.17 -21.13 -5.62
CA PHE A 183 -18.71 -20.77 -4.30
C PHE A 183 -18.89 -19.25 -4.09
N TRP A 184 -18.14 -18.42 -4.83
CA TRP A 184 -18.25 -16.96 -4.80
C TRP A 184 -18.85 -16.42 -6.09
N TYR A 185 -18.30 -16.80 -7.25
CA TYR A 185 -18.72 -16.23 -8.54
C TYR A 185 -20.07 -16.75 -9.05
N GLY A 186 -20.55 -17.89 -8.54
CA GLY A 186 -21.90 -18.38 -8.78
C GLY A 186 -22.99 -17.60 -8.01
N ARG A 187 -22.60 -16.78 -7.03
CA ARG A 187 -23.54 -15.93 -6.28
C ARG A 187 -23.94 -14.68 -7.06
N PRO A 188 -25.22 -14.26 -7.02
CA PRO A 188 -25.66 -12.97 -7.54
C PRO A 188 -24.80 -11.81 -7.01
N ILE A 189 -24.64 -10.77 -7.84
CA ILE A 189 -23.83 -9.60 -7.49
C ILE A 189 -24.29 -8.93 -6.20
N PHE A 190 -25.60 -8.80 -5.98
CA PHE A 190 -26.17 -8.20 -4.77
C PHE A 190 -25.84 -9.01 -3.52
N GLU A 191 -25.84 -10.34 -3.61
CA GLU A 191 -25.48 -11.21 -2.48
C GLU A 191 -24.00 -11.05 -2.12
N ARG A 192 -23.11 -10.98 -3.12
CA ARG A 192 -21.68 -10.71 -2.90
C ARG A 192 -21.44 -9.35 -2.24
N ILE A 193 -22.16 -8.32 -2.68
CA ILE A 193 -22.11 -6.98 -2.07
C ILE A 193 -22.60 -7.05 -0.63
N PHE A 194 -23.74 -7.72 -0.38
CA PHE A 194 -24.30 -7.86 0.95
C PHE A 194 -23.32 -8.54 1.91
N ILE A 195 -22.83 -9.74 1.57
CA ILE A 195 -21.83 -10.48 2.37
C ILE A 195 -20.58 -9.63 2.62
N HIS A 196 -20.10 -8.92 1.59
CA HIS A 196 -18.93 -8.07 1.75
C HIS A 196 -19.17 -6.94 2.75
N LEU A 197 -20.31 -6.27 2.64
CA LEU A 197 -20.67 -5.16 3.51
C LEU A 197 -20.99 -5.60 4.93
N THR A 198 -21.58 -6.76 5.15
CA THR A 198 -21.97 -7.23 6.49
C THR A 198 -20.84 -7.95 7.21
N GLU A 199 -20.11 -8.82 6.52
CA GLU A 199 -19.19 -9.78 7.17
C GLU A 199 -17.70 -9.45 6.98
N ARG A 200 -17.32 -8.81 5.86
CA ARG A 200 -15.89 -8.68 5.47
C ARG A 200 -15.32 -7.29 5.70
N VAL A 201 -16.02 -6.25 5.26
CA VAL A 201 -15.45 -4.90 5.11
C VAL A 201 -15.04 -4.27 6.46
N HIS A 202 -15.85 -4.44 7.51
CA HIS A 202 -15.65 -3.80 8.81
C HIS A 202 -14.32 -4.17 9.45
N ASN A 203 -14.02 -5.48 9.51
CA ASN A 203 -12.79 -5.99 10.11
C ASN A 203 -11.55 -5.51 9.36
N HIS A 204 -11.66 -5.35 8.03
CA HIS A 204 -10.55 -4.90 7.19
C HIS A 204 -10.32 -3.38 7.31
N LEU A 205 -11.38 -2.58 7.34
CA LEU A 205 -11.28 -1.14 7.59
C LEU A 205 -10.67 -0.85 8.96
N ALA A 206 -10.99 -1.67 9.97
CA ALA A 206 -10.41 -1.55 11.30
C ALA A 206 -8.88 -1.70 11.32
N LEU A 207 -8.25 -2.35 10.34
CA LEU A 207 -6.79 -2.54 10.31
C LEU A 207 -6.01 -1.23 10.22
N ILE A 208 -6.61 -0.16 9.67
CA ILE A 208 -5.95 1.14 9.47
C ILE A 208 -6.49 2.22 10.42
N TRP A 209 -7.05 1.81 11.56
CA TRP A 209 -7.70 2.71 12.52
C TRP A 209 -6.82 3.87 13.00
N ILE A 210 -5.49 3.66 13.12
CA ILE A 210 -4.57 4.72 13.55
C ILE A 210 -4.57 5.86 12.51
N ALA A 211 -4.63 5.55 11.22
CA ALA A 211 -4.77 6.55 10.17
C ALA A 211 -6.07 7.35 10.31
N TYR A 212 -7.17 6.70 10.69
CA TYR A 212 -8.45 7.38 10.95
C TYR A 212 -8.35 8.32 12.13
N VAL A 213 -7.69 7.90 13.22
CA VAL A 213 -7.46 8.73 14.40
C VAL A 213 -6.58 9.94 14.05
N VAL A 214 -5.48 9.74 13.32
CA VAL A 214 -4.61 10.84 12.85
C VAL A 214 -5.40 11.83 12.00
N LEU A 215 -6.14 11.33 10.99
CA LEU A 215 -6.96 12.18 10.13
C LEU A 215 -8.04 12.92 10.93
N LEU A 216 -8.71 12.24 11.86
CA LEU A 216 -9.73 12.83 12.73
C LEU A 216 -9.13 13.97 13.56
N LEU A 217 -8.00 13.74 14.25
CA LEU A 217 -7.34 14.78 15.05
C LEU A 217 -7.02 16.03 14.21
N LEU A 218 -6.51 15.84 12.99
CA LEU A 218 -6.24 16.96 12.07
C LEU A 218 -7.52 17.68 11.63
N VAL A 219 -8.59 16.94 11.32
CA VAL A 219 -9.88 17.52 10.95
C VAL A 219 -10.51 18.28 12.12
N LEU A 220 -10.40 17.76 13.35
CA LEU A 220 -10.88 18.44 14.55
C LEU A 220 -10.18 19.79 14.77
N LEU A 221 -8.89 19.93 14.43
CA LEU A 221 -8.20 21.22 14.44
C LEU A 221 -8.86 22.23 13.49
N VAL A 222 -9.26 21.78 12.29
CA VAL A 222 -9.96 22.63 11.30
C VAL A 222 -11.35 23.02 11.80
N ILE A 223 -12.09 22.07 12.37
CA ILE A 223 -13.46 22.29 12.85
C ILE A 223 -13.45 23.21 14.07
N PHE A 224 -12.65 22.95 15.10
CA PHE A 224 -12.77 23.69 16.36
C PHE A 224 -12.01 25.02 16.38
N ASN A 225 -11.10 25.28 15.43
CA ASN A 225 -10.37 26.54 15.38
C ASN A 225 -10.92 27.48 14.28
N LYS A 226 -11.66 28.51 14.70
CA LYS A 226 -12.26 29.51 13.78
C LYS A 226 -11.22 30.21 12.90
N GLN A 227 -10.02 30.52 13.42
CA GLN A 227 -8.97 31.20 12.64
C GLN A 227 -8.41 30.29 11.55
N ILE A 228 -8.21 29.00 11.85
CA ILE A 228 -7.80 28.00 10.85
C ILE A 228 -8.87 27.92 9.76
N ARG A 229 -10.14 27.75 10.15
CA ARG A 229 -11.26 27.63 9.19
C ARG A 229 -11.36 28.81 8.23
N ALA A 230 -11.04 30.02 8.70
CA ALA A 230 -11.05 31.22 7.88
C ALA A 230 -9.89 31.29 6.86
N LYS A 231 -8.74 30.69 7.17
CA LYS A 231 -7.50 30.78 6.36
C LYS A 231 -7.15 29.52 5.57
N ILE A 232 -7.83 28.41 5.83
CA ILE A 232 -7.49 27.12 5.22
C ILE A 232 -7.85 27.09 3.73
N ASP A 233 -6.98 26.49 2.92
CA ASP A 233 -7.25 26.27 1.51
C ASP A 233 -8.35 25.22 1.32
N LYS A 234 -9.50 25.66 0.81
CA LYS A 234 -10.66 24.80 0.53
C LYS A 234 -10.36 23.73 -0.51
N THR A 235 -9.45 23.99 -1.45
CA THR A 235 -9.07 23.01 -2.47
C THR A 235 -8.43 21.79 -1.83
N SER A 236 -7.50 22.00 -0.89
CA SER A 236 -6.88 20.93 -0.12
C SER A 236 -7.91 20.11 0.68
N LEU A 237 -8.95 20.74 1.23
CA LEU A 237 -10.04 20.03 1.93
C LEU A 237 -10.87 19.16 0.97
N ILE A 238 -11.20 19.69 -0.21
CA ILE A 238 -11.94 18.95 -1.25
C ILE A 238 -11.10 17.77 -1.75
N CYS A 239 -9.80 17.99 -2.00
CA CYS A 239 -8.87 16.92 -2.40
C CYS A 239 -8.77 15.84 -1.32
N ALA A 240 -8.68 16.22 -0.04
CA ALA A 240 -8.67 15.27 1.08
C ALA A 240 -9.97 14.45 1.14
N ALA A 241 -11.13 15.09 1.01
CA ALA A 241 -12.42 14.39 0.98
C ALA A 241 -12.52 13.44 -0.22
N LEU A 242 -12.09 13.87 -1.41
CA LEU A 242 -12.08 13.06 -2.63
C LEU A 242 -11.23 11.80 -2.44
N VAL A 243 -9.99 11.93 -1.95
CA VAL A 243 -9.13 10.75 -1.77
C VAL A 243 -9.65 9.83 -0.66
N VAL A 244 -10.31 10.34 0.39
CA VAL A 244 -11.00 9.49 1.38
C VAL A 244 -12.12 8.68 0.70
N CYS A 245 -12.97 9.32 -0.12
CA CYS A 245 -14.03 8.63 -0.85
C CYS A 245 -13.47 7.55 -1.78
N ILE A 246 -12.38 7.85 -2.50
CA ILE A 246 -11.69 6.86 -3.33
C ILE A 246 -11.11 5.72 -2.49
N GLY A 247 -10.46 6.04 -1.37
CA GLY A 247 -9.93 5.05 -0.43
C GLY A 247 -11.02 4.08 0.03
N ILE A 248 -12.16 4.59 0.49
CA ILE A 248 -13.31 3.76 0.86
C ILE A 248 -13.77 2.92 -0.34
N GLY A 249 -13.86 3.52 -1.53
CA GLY A 249 -14.18 2.81 -2.78
C GLY A 249 -13.27 1.60 -3.06
N THR A 250 -11.95 1.75 -2.87
CA THR A 250 -11.00 0.62 -3.07
C THR A 250 -11.24 -0.54 -2.10
N SER A 251 -11.79 -0.28 -0.92
CA SER A 251 -12.19 -1.33 0.02
C SER A 251 -13.56 -1.93 -0.37
N LEU A 252 -14.49 -1.10 -0.84
CA LEU A 252 -15.82 -1.55 -1.25
C LEU A 252 -15.78 -2.46 -2.47
N ILE A 253 -14.96 -2.15 -3.48
CA ILE A 253 -14.88 -2.93 -4.73
C ILE A 253 -14.46 -4.39 -4.52
N MET A 254 -13.92 -4.73 -3.34
CA MET A 254 -13.50 -6.07 -2.99
C MET A 254 -14.64 -7.10 -2.88
N PHE A 255 -15.91 -6.67 -2.98
CA PHE A 255 -17.02 -7.61 -3.25
C PHE A 255 -16.78 -8.41 -4.56
N ALA A 256 -16.03 -7.85 -5.51
CA ALA A 256 -15.70 -8.52 -6.77
C ALA A 256 -14.67 -9.65 -6.59
N SER A 257 -14.01 -9.73 -5.43
CA SER A 257 -12.98 -10.72 -5.14
C SER A 257 -13.43 -11.78 -4.13
N PRO A 258 -13.19 -13.08 -4.41
CA PRO A 258 -13.51 -14.20 -3.53
C PRO A 258 -12.63 -14.23 -2.27
N SER A 259 -11.48 -13.56 -2.30
CA SER A 259 -10.57 -13.46 -1.17
C SER A 259 -10.28 -12.01 -0.85
N TYR A 260 -10.30 -11.65 0.43
CA TYR A 260 -9.86 -10.33 0.90
C TYR A 260 -8.81 -10.54 1.99
N PRO A 261 -7.52 -10.60 1.62
CA PRO A 261 -6.43 -10.60 2.59
C PRO A 261 -6.15 -9.21 3.14
N ASP A 262 -5.74 -9.11 4.40
CA ASP A 262 -5.38 -7.86 5.10
C ASP A 262 -4.50 -6.91 4.27
N ARG A 263 -3.48 -7.45 3.59
CA ARG A 263 -2.53 -6.70 2.75
C ARG A 263 -3.19 -5.90 1.61
N VAL A 264 -4.39 -6.28 1.16
CA VAL A 264 -5.13 -5.51 0.15
C VAL A 264 -5.54 -4.13 0.67
N MET A 265 -5.73 -3.98 1.98
CA MET A 265 -6.02 -2.68 2.60
C MET A 265 -4.91 -1.65 2.41
N ASN A 266 -3.70 -2.04 1.98
CA ASN A 266 -2.64 -1.08 1.71
C ASN A 266 -3.02 -0.08 0.60
N GLY A 267 -3.84 -0.50 -0.38
CA GLY A 267 -4.38 0.41 -1.39
C GLY A 267 -5.28 1.50 -0.78
N THR A 268 -6.24 1.10 0.06
CA THR A 268 -7.09 2.02 0.83
C THR A 268 -6.25 2.93 1.73
N PHE A 269 -5.28 2.36 2.43
CA PHE A 269 -4.40 3.08 3.35
C PHE A 269 -3.61 4.20 2.67
N MET A 270 -3.07 3.95 1.47
CA MET A 270 -2.38 4.95 0.66
C MET A 270 -3.24 6.21 0.44
N PHE A 271 -4.53 6.05 0.14
CA PHE A 271 -5.42 7.19 -0.06
C PHE A 271 -5.72 7.94 1.24
N PHE A 272 -5.77 7.26 2.39
CA PHE A 272 -5.86 7.92 3.70
C PHE A 272 -4.59 8.70 4.05
N LEU A 273 -3.40 8.18 3.70
CA LEU A 273 -2.15 8.93 3.85
C LEU A 273 -2.13 10.20 2.98
N LEU A 274 -2.66 10.12 1.75
CA LEU A 274 -2.86 11.32 0.92
C LEU A 274 -3.82 12.31 1.57
N ALA A 275 -4.93 11.87 2.16
CA ALA A 275 -5.86 12.73 2.89
C ALA A 275 -5.18 13.46 4.04
N ILE A 276 -4.43 12.72 4.87
CA ILE A 276 -3.64 13.25 5.98
C ILE A 276 -2.65 14.31 5.45
N SER A 277 -1.96 14.02 4.35
CA SER A 277 -1.03 14.94 3.71
C SER A 277 -1.70 16.25 3.28
N PHE A 278 -2.85 16.19 2.60
CA PHE A 278 -3.61 17.38 2.19
C PHE A 278 -4.08 18.23 3.37
N ILE A 279 -4.68 17.61 4.40
CA ILE A 279 -5.18 18.34 5.57
C ILE A 279 -4.01 18.95 6.35
N ALA A 280 -2.97 18.17 6.64
CA ALA A 280 -1.80 18.66 7.38
C ALA A 280 -1.08 19.77 6.61
N TYR A 281 -0.94 19.66 5.28
CA TYR A 281 -0.36 20.72 4.46
C TYR A 281 -1.19 21.99 4.53
N ALA A 282 -2.52 21.89 4.43
CA ALA A 282 -3.42 23.05 4.52
C ALA A 282 -3.34 23.73 5.90
N LEU A 283 -3.27 22.93 6.98
CA LEU A 283 -3.06 23.43 8.34
C LEU A 283 -1.74 24.20 8.47
N LEU A 284 -0.63 23.66 7.95
CA LEU A 284 0.67 24.31 8.01
C LEU A 284 0.74 25.56 7.14
N LYS A 285 0.12 25.54 5.97
CA LYS A 285 0.09 26.68 5.05
C LYS A 285 -0.84 27.81 5.53
N SER A 286 -1.82 27.53 6.37
CA SER A 286 -2.73 28.54 6.93
C SER A 286 -2.00 29.65 7.72
N GLY A 287 -0.77 29.39 8.18
CA GLY A 287 0.03 30.32 8.99
C GLY A 287 -0.50 30.52 10.41
N VAL A 288 -1.54 29.79 10.83
CA VAL A 288 -2.10 29.86 12.18
C VAL A 288 -1.25 29.02 13.13
N LYS A 289 -0.72 29.62 14.20
CA LYS A 289 0.15 28.96 15.18
C LYS A 289 -0.46 27.66 15.73
N ALA A 290 -1.75 27.67 16.05
CA ALA A 290 -2.47 26.49 16.53
C ALA A 290 -2.47 25.32 15.52
N GLY A 291 -2.50 25.61 14.21
CA GLY A 291 -2.41 24.58 13.18
C GLY A 291 -1.03 23.93 13.15
N VAL A 292 0.03 24.73 13.22
CA VAL A 292 1.41 24.22 13.28
C VAL A 292 1.63 23.39 14.55
N VAL A 293 1.27 23.93 15.72
CA VAL A 293 1.40 23.22 17.00
C VAL A 293 0.60 21.93 17.02
N GLY A 294 -0.64 21.94 16.51
CA GLY A 294 -1.49 20.76 16.45
C GLY A 294 -0.90 19.66 15.54
N VAL A 295 -0.43 20.03 14.34
CA VAL A 295 0.26 19.08 13.46
C VAL A 295 1.52 18.55 14.13
N THR A 296 2.32 19.40 14.78
CA THR A 296 3.53 18.98 15.51
C THR A 296 3.20 17.99 16.62
N ALA A 297 2.18 18.26 17.43
CA ALA A 297 1.75 17.37 18.50
C ALA A 297 1.33 16.00 17.96
N VAL A 298 0.54 15.96 16.89
CA VAL A 298 0.15 14.70 16.22
C VAL A 298 1.39 13.97 15.69
N THR A 299 2.32 14.67 15.04
CA THR A 299 3.57 14.06 14.55
C THR A 299 4.41 13.47 15.68
N VAL A 300 4.55 14.18 16.81
CA VAL A 300 5.29 13.70 17.99
C VAL A 300 4.62 12.47 18.59
N LEU A 301 3.29 12.47 18.73
CA LEU A 301 2.55 11.29 19.19
C LEU A 301 2.77 10.08 18.27
N CYS A 302 2.67 10.28 16.96
CA CYS A 302 2.99 9.23 15.98
C CYS A 302 4.46 8.77 16.12
N GLY A 303 5.39 9.69 16.37
CA GLY A 303 6.80 9.39 16.61
C GLY A 303 7.05 8.52 17.84
N ILE A 304 6.37 8.80 18.95
CA ILE A 304 6.46 7.98 20.18
C ILE A 304 5.94 6.56 19.92
N VAL A 305 4.76 6.44 19.28
CA VAL A 305 4.19 5.12 18.92
C VAL A 305 5.08 4.39 17.93
N PHE A 306 5.68 5.11 16.98
CA PHE A 306 6.64 4.57 16.02
C PHE A 306 7.87 4.00 16.72
N LEU A 307 8.50 4.74 17.64
CA LEU A 307 9.69 4.25 18.36
C LEU A 307 9.38 2.97 19.14
N TRP A 308 8.23 2.92 19.82
CA TRP A 308 7.78 1.72 20.50
C TRP A 308 7.54 0.56 19.51
N SER A 309 6.76 0.78 18.45
CA SER A 309 6.48 -0.22 17.41
C SER A 309 7.73 -0.76 16.73
N TYR A 310 8.65 0.14 16.35
CA TYR A 310 9.91 -0.19 15.71
C TYR A 310 10.77 -1.07 16.63
N SER A 311 10.85 -0.76 17.93
CA SER A 311 11.63 -1.55 18.88
C SER A 311 11.12 -3.00 18.99
N LEU A 312 9.79 -3.18 19.04
CA LEU A 312 9.14 -4.49 19.01
C LEU A 312 9.42 -5.23 17.69
N MET A 313 9.29 -4.54 16.56
CA MET A 313 9.55 -5.10 15.23
C MET A 313 10.99 -5.57 15.09
N LEU A 314 11.95 -4.75 15.51
CA LEU A 314 13.37 -5.05 15.46
C LEU A 314 13.71 -6.29 16.31
N ASN A 315 13.19 -6.36 17.54
CA ASN A 315 13.37 -7.52 18.40
C ASN A 315 12.75 -8.78 17.78
N GLY A 316 11.52 -8.66 17.26
CA GLY A 316 10.83 -9.78 16.60
C GLY A 316 11.59 -10.33 15.41
N TYR A 317 12.01 -9.45 14.50
CA TYR A 317 12.73 -9.87 13.29
C TYR A 317 14.13 -10.41 13.59
N LYS A 318 14.84 -9.87 14.60
CA LYS A 318 16.12 -10.44 15.06
C LYS A 318 15.95 -11.87 15.57
N LYS A 319 14.93 -12.13 16.40
CA LYS A 319 14.65 -13.47 16.93
C LYS A 319 14.23 -14.45 15.83
N THR A 320 13.37 -14.03 14.90
CA THR A 320 12.99 -14.90 13.78
C THR A 320 14.16 -15.17 12.82
N ALA A 321 15.07 -14.21 12.65
CA ALA A 321 16.30 -14.44 11.88
C ALA A 321 17.20 -15.48 12.56
N GLY A 322 17.32 -15.44 13.89
CA GLY A 322 18.01 -16.49 14.66
C GLY A 322 17.35 -17.87 14.50
N GLN A 323 16.03 -17.93 14.55
CA GLN A 323 15.27 -19.17 14.31
C GLN A 323 15.51 -19.72 12.90
N GLU A 324 15.63 -18.85 11.89
CA GLU A 324 15.93 -19.28 10.52
C GLU A 324 17.29 -19.95 10.40
N ILE A 325 18.32 -19.43 11.08
CA ILE A 325 19.65 -20.07 11.12
C ILE A 325 19.54 -21.48 11.71
N VAL A 326 18.77 -21.66 12.78
CA VAL A 326 18.54 -22.98 13.40
C VAL A 326 17.79 -23.91 12.45
N ARG A 327 16.74 -23.43 11.79
CA ARG A 327 15.95 -24.20 10.80
C ARG A 327 16.85 -24.67 9.66
N GLN A 328 17.68 -23.80 9.09
CA GLN A 328 18.62 -24.16 8.04
C GLN A 328 19.61 -25.23 8.50
N LYS A 329 20.17 -25.11 9.71
CA LYS A 329 21.04 -26.16 10.28
C LYS A 329 20.35 -27.51 10.41
N ILE A 330 19.09 -27.54 10.83
CA ILE A 330 18.30 -28.78 10.91
C ILE A 330 18.10 -29.36 9.50
N ILE A 331 17.67 -28.54 8.54
CA ILE A 331 17.46 -28.97 7.15
C ILE A 331 18.73 -29.60 6.58
N THR A 332 19.87 -28.91 6.68
CA THR A 332 21.16 -29.43 6.19
C THR A 332 21.56 -30.73 6.87
N LYS A 333 21.35 -30.83 8.20
CA LYS A 333 21.66 -32.06 8.96
C LYS A 333 20.80 -33.24 8.53
N GLU A 334 19.49 -33.05 8.37
CA GLU A 334 18.56 -34.12 8.00
C GLU A 334 18.79 -34.58 6.54
N ILE A 335 19.11 -33.66 5.63
CA ILE A 335 19.51 -33.99 4.25
C ILE A 335 20.82 -34.80 4.25
N ALA A 336 21.83 -34.38 5.02
CA ALA A 336 23.09 -35.10 5.14
C ALA A 336 22.93 -36.51 5.73
N ALA A 337 21.92 -36.72 6.58
CA ALA A 337 21.54 -38.03 7.11
C ALA A 337 20.73 -38.90 6.11
N GLY A 338 20.54 -38.43 4.87
CA GLY A 338 19.82 -39.15 3.82
C GLY A 338 18.30 -39.15 3.97
N LYS A 339 17.73 -38.33 4.87
CA LYS A 339 16.28 -38.31 5.09
C LYS A 339 15.55 -37.59 3.96
N GLN A 340 14.51 -38.24 3.44
CA GLN A 340 13.65 -37.69 2.39
C GLN A 340 12.39 -36.99 2.92
N LYS A 341 12.00 -37.29 4.16
CA LYS A 341 10.88 -36.65 4.86
C LYS A 341 11.27 -36.33 6.29
N PHE A 342 11.16 -35.08 6.72
CA PHE A 342 11.52 -34.66 8.07
C PHE A 342 10.75 -33.41 8.53
N ILE A 343 10.92 -33.06 9.80
CA ILE A 343 10.19 -31.97 10.46
C ILE A 343 11.16 -30.85 10.86
N ILE A 344 10.75 -29.60 10.66
CA ILE A 344 11.44 -28.40 11.15
C ILE A 344 10.56 -27.61 12.13
N PRO A 345 11.13 -26.85 13.07
CA PRO A 345 10.36 -26.03 14.01
C PRO A 345 9.67 -24.87 13.30
N ASP A 346 8.37 -24.65 13.52
CA ASP A 346 7.64 -23.48 13.01
C ASP A 346 8.19 -22.18 13.63
N TYR A 347 8.01 -21.05 12.95
CA TYR A 347 8.44 -19.77 13.49
C TYR A 347 7.60 -19.38 14.71
N TYR A 348 8.28 -18.83 15.70
CA TYR A 348 7.66 -18.21 16.87
C TYR A 348 7.94 -16.71 16.86
N PHE A 349 6.90 -15.90 16.68
CA PHE A 349 7.00 -14.46 16.80
C PHE A 349 6.77 -14.03 18.25
N VAL A 350 7.72 -13.25 18.78
CA VAL A 350 7.48 -12.49 20.01
C VAL A 350 6.46 -11.37 19.75
N LYS A 351 5.96 -10.77 20.83
CA LYS A 351 4.95 -9.70 20.76
C LYS A 351 5.39 -8.58 19.80
N LEU A 352 4.54 -8.32 18.81
CA LEU A 352 4.59 -7.16 17.91
C LEU A 352 3.48 -6.16 18.29
N GLN A 353 3.51 -4.96 17.71
CA GLN A 353 2.43 -3.98 17.89
C GLN A 353 1.05 -4.57 17.49
N ASN A 354 1.00 -5.31 16.38
CA ASN A 354 -0.17 -5.99 15.86
C ASN A 354 0.25 -7.19 14.99
N SER A 355 -0.73 -8.00 14.57
CA SER A 355 -0.50 -9.17 13.71
C SER A 355 0.04 -8.84 12.31
N GLY A 356 -0.15 -7.59 11.84
CA GLY A 356 0.31 -7.11 10.54
C GLY A 356 1.85 -7.01 10.42
N GLY A 357 2.59 -7.12 11.53
CA GLY A 357 4.04 -7.20 11.50
C GLY A 357 4.60 -8.57 11.07
N HIS A 358 3.80 -9.63 11.13
CA HIS A 358 4.23 -10.98 10.73
C HIS A 358 4.44 -11.08 9.21
N PHE A 359 5.50 -11.75 8.78
CA PHE A 359 5.59 -12.22 7.40
C PHE A 359 4.65 -13.41 7.17
N GLY A 360 4.42 -13.78 5.91
CA GLY A 360 3.54 -14.89 5.56
C GLY A 360 4.07 -16.23 6.08
N LEU A 361 3.27 -16.92 6.90
CA LEU A 361 3.61 -18.21 7.51
C LEU A 361 3.13 -19.44 6.70
N PHE A 362 2.75 -19.23 5.44
CA PHE A 362 2.30 -20.29 4.55
C PHE A 362 3.43 -21.32 4.34
N HIS A 363 3.10 -22.59 4.49
CA HIS A 363 4.05 -23.70 4.40
C HIS A 363 3.34 -24.89 3.78
N ASP A 364 3.77 -25.26 2.58
CA ASP A 364 3.38 -26.51 1.94
C ASP A 364 4.55 -27.50 2.01
N PRO A 365 4.39 -28.68 2.64
CA PRO A 365 5.49 -29.61 2.81
C PRO A 365 6.12 -30.11 1.50
N ALA A 366 5.34 -30.26 0.45
CA ALA A 366 5.81 -30.74 -0.85
C ALA A 366 6.57 -29.64 -1.59
N VAL A 367 6.06 -28.40 -1.58
CA VAL A 367 6.76 -27.25 -2.22
C VAL A 367 8.10 -26.97 -1.52
N TYR A 368 8.14 -27.05 -0.20
CA TYR A 368 9.41 -26.95 0.53
C TYR A 368 10.32 -28.12 0.22
N GLY A 369 9.78 -29.35 0.14
CA GLY A 369 10.54 -30.52 -0.27
C GLY A 369 11.22 -30.33 -1.63
N GLU A 370 10.45 -29.90 -2.63
CA GLU A 370 10.93 -29.62 -3.99
C GLU A 370 12.07 -28.60 -3.99
N TYR A 371 11.92 -27.50 -3.24
CA TYR A 371 12.95 -26.45 -3.13
C TYR A 371 14.29 -26.98 -2.58
N TYR A 372 14.24 -27.91 -1.63
CA TYR A 372 15.44 -28.52 -1.02
C TYR A 372 15.81 -29.88 -1.62
N HIS A 373 15.16 -30.30 -2.73
CA HIS A 373 15.39 -31.59 -3.39
C HIS A 373 15.14 -32.83 -2.48
N VAL A 374 14.09 -32.78 -1.66
CA VAL A 374 13.61 -33.90 -0.83
C VAL A 374 12.10 -34.10 -1.02
N GLN A 375 11.53 -35.22 -0.56
CA GLN A 375 10.10 -35.51 -0.79
C GLN A 375 9.15 -34.59 -0.01
N ALA A 376 9.45 -34.29 1.26
CA ALA A 376 8.61 -33.38 2.05
C ALA A 376 9.34 -32.83 3.28
N ILE A 377 9.11 -31.56 3.59
CA ILE A 377 9.56 -30.96 4.85
C ILE A 377 8.34 -30.45 5.61
N PHE A 378 8.02 -31.09 6.74
CA PHE A 378 6.90 -30.69 7.58
C PHE A 378 7.33 -29.63 8.58
N LYS A 379 6.39 -28.82 9.06
CA LYS A 379 6.61 -27.92 10.19
C LYS A 379 5.86 -28.37 11.43
N LYS A 380 6.43 -28.16 12.60
CA LYS A 380 5.79 -28.43 13.89
C LYS A 380 5.94 -27.22 14.79
N LYS A 381 4.86 -26.81 15.47
CA LYS A 381 4.94 -25.77 16.50
C LYS A 381 5.83 -26.26 17.64
N VAL A 382 6.79 -25.46 18.04
CA VAL A 382 7.71 -25.76 19.13
C VAL A 382 7.79 -24.52 20.01
N ASN A 383 7.76 -24.70 21.34
CA ASN A 383 7.89 -23.59 22.28
C ASN A 383 9.36 -23.15 22.38
N LEU A 384 9.87 -22.52 21.33
CA LEU A 384 11.20 -21.90 21.30
C LEU A 384 11.11 -20.49 21.92
N ILE A 385 10.82 -20.42 23.22
CA ILE A 385 10.81 -19.14 23.96
C ILE A 385 12.26 -18.72 24.33
N ILE A 386 13.21 -19.65 24.24
CA ILE A 386 14.58 -19.50 24.71
C ILE A 386 15.53 -19.59 23.53
N LEU A 387 15.79 -18.46 22.87
CA LEU A 387 17.02 -18.13 22.14
C LEU A 387 17.07 -16.61 21.92
#